data_AF-A0A8C8AGR8-F1
#
_entry.id   AF-A0A8C8AGR8-F1
#
_cell.length_a   1.000
_cell.length_b   1.000
_cell.length_c   1.000
_cell.angle_alpha   90.00
_cell.angle_beta   90.00
_cell.angle_gamma   90.00
#
_symmetry.space_group_name_H-M   'P 1'
#
loop_
_entity.id
_entity.type
_entity.pdbx_description
1 polymer ?
#
loop_
_entity_poly.entity_id
_entity_poly.type
_entity_poly.pdbx_seq_one_letter_code
_entity_poly.pdbx_strand_id
1 'polypeptide(L)' 'MSGPSAVSDPQHPARLLRALSSFREESRFCDAHLVLEGEEIPVQKNILAAASPYIRYG' A
#
# COMPACT_ATOMS: atom_id res chain seq x y z
N MET A 1 3.19 -28.59 -24.52
CA MET A 1 3.96 -27.79 -23.55
C MET A 1 2.96 -27.11 -22.63
N SER A 2 2.91 -27.51 -21.36
CA SER A 2 2.03 -26.90 -20.36
C SER A 2 2.60 -25.53 -20.00
N GLY A 3 1.88 -24.45 -20.28
CA GLY A 3 2.27 -23.10 -19.84
C GLY A 3 2.33 -23.00 -18.31
N PRO A 4 2.92 -21.93 -17.75
CA PRO A 4 2.97 -21.77 -16.29
C PRO A 4 1.54 -21.81 -15.73
N SER A 5 1.29 -22.73 -14.80
CA SER A 5 0.03 -22.75 -14.04
C SER A 5 -0.06 -21.47 -13.22
N ALA A 6 -0.95 -20.57 -13.62
CA ALA A 6 -1.26 -19.37 -12.86
C ALA A 6 -1.87 -19.77 -11.52
N VAL A 7 -1.18 -19.44 -10.42
CA VAL A 7 -1.75 -19.54 -9.07
C VAL A 7 -2.53 -18.27 -8.79
N SER A 8 -3.82 -18.40 -8.51
CA SER A 8 -4.71 -17.29 -8.16
C SER A 8 -5.39 -17.59 -6.84
N ASP A 9 -5.30 -16.64 -5.90
CA ASP A 9 -6.04 -16.64 -4.64
C ASP A 9 -6.89 -15.35 -4.60
N PRO A 10 -8.22 -15.45 -4.79
CA PRO A 10 -9.10 -14.28 -4.83
C PRO A 10 -9.10 -13.44 -3.55
N GLN A 11 -8.73 -14.03 -2.41
CA GLN A 11 -8.70 -13.33 -1.13
C GLN A 11 -7.35 -12.70 -0.81
N HIS A 12 -6.30 -13.02 -1.57
CA HIS A 12 -4.94 -12.52 -1.33
C HIS A 12 -4.87 -10.98 -1.31
N PRO A 13 -5.45 -10.22 -2.26
CA PRO A 13 -5.39 -8.76 -2.24
C PRO A 13 -6.01 -8.15 -0.98
N ALA A 14 -7.15 -8.69 -0.52
CA ALA A 14 -7.83 -8.20 0.67
C ALA A 14 -7.08 -8.53 1.98
N ARG A 15 -6.36 -9.65 2.03
CA ARG A 15 -5.49 -10.00 3.16
C ARG A 15 -4.24 -9.13 3.18
N LEU A 16 -3.62 -8.92 2.02
CA LEU A 16 -2.46 -8.06 1.85
C LEU A 16 -2.77 -6.62 2.28
N LEU A 17 -3.87 -6.04 1.81
CA LEU A 17 -4.25 -4.67 2.16
C LEU A 17 -4.48 -4.50 3.67
N ARG A 18 -5.09 -5.50 4.33
CA ARG A 18 -5.27 -5.49 5.79
C ARG A 18 -3.94 -5.47 6.54
N ALA A 19 -2.98 -6.31 6.14
CA ALA A 19 -1.65 -6.33 6.75
C ALA A 19 -0.88 -5.01 6.51
N LEU A 20 -0.98 -4.42 5.32
CA LEU A 20 -0.35 -3.14 5.01
C LEU A 20 -0.95 -1.99 5.83
N SER A 21 -2.26 -2.02 6.08
CA SER A 21 -2.94 -1.06 6.95
C SER A 21 -2.47 -1.16 8.40
N SER A 22 -2.31 -2.36 8.94
CA SER A 22 -1.83 -2.52 10.33
C SER A 22 -0.39 -2.02 10.50
N PHE A 23 0.46 -2.19 9.49
CA PHE A 23 1.81 -1.60 9.51
C PHE A 23 1.77 -0.07 9.59
N ARG A 24 0.83 0.58 8.89
CA ARG A 24 0.67 2.03 8.98
C ARG A 24 0.26 2.47 10.39
N GLU A 25 -0.68 1.76 11.01
CA GLU A 25 -1.12 2.04 12.39
C GLU A 25 0.01 1.85 13.42
N GLU A 26 0.90 0.88 13.18
CA GLU A 26 2.11 0.65 13.98
C GLU A 26 3.29 1.57 13.58
N SER A 27 3.11 2.48 12.62
CA SER A 27 4.17 3.32 12.02
C SER A 27 5.37 2.52 11.48
N ARG A 28 5.13 1.28 11.04
CA ARG A 28 6.14 0.38 10.49
C ARG A 28 6.15 0.43 8.97
N PHE A 29 7.37 0.43 8.42
CA PHE A 29 7.59 0.46 6.97
C PHE A 29 6.98 1.68 6.26
N CYS A 30 6.63 2.73 7.01
CA CYS A 30 6.25 4.02 6.46
C CYS A 30 7.51 4.77 6.02
N ASP A 31 7.49 5.33 4.81
CA ASP A 31 8.63 5.98 4.15
C ASP A 31 8.36 7.47 3.82
N ALA A 32 7.21 7.99 4.26
CA ALA A 32 6.86 9.40 4.24
C ALA A 32 5.84 9.75 5.34
N HIS A 33 5.71 11.05 5.59
CA HIS A 33 4.62 11.64 6.36
C HIS A 33 3.85 12.63 5.47
N LEU A 34 2.53 12.54 5.48
CA LEU A 34 1.67 13.59 4.95
C LEU A 34 1.43 14.61 6.05
N VAL A 35 1.76 15.87 5.80
CA VAL A 35 1.51 16.95 6.75
C VAL A 35 0.23 17.67 6.35
N LEU A 36 -0.79 17.59 7.19
CA LEU A 36 -2.08 18.25 7.00
C LEU A 36 -2.34 19.16 8.19
N GLU A 37 -2.39 20.47 7.97
CA GLU A 37 -2.64 21.46 9.02
C GLU A 37 -1.72 21.33 10.27
N GLY A 38 -0.51 20.81 10.07
CA GLY A 38 0.47 20.59 11.14
C GLY A 38 0.39 19.21 11.80
N GLU A 39 -0.57 18.35 11.43
CA GLU A 39 -0.62 16.94 11.81
C GLU A 39 0.19 16.08 10.84
N GLU A 40 1.04 15.21 11.37
CA GLU A 40 1.84 14.26 10.59
C GLU A 40 1.15 12.90 10.53
N ILE A 41 0.82 12.46 9.32
CA ILE A 41 0.22 11.15 9.06
C ILE A 41 1.26 10.25 8.39
N PRO A 42 1.72 9.18 9.05
CA PRO A 42 2.68 8.25 8.45
C PRO A 42 2.02 7.47 7.30
N VAL A 43 2.75 7.35 6.18
CA VAL A 43 2.25 6.71 4.96
C VAL A 43 3.31 5.85 4.27
N GLN A 44 2.84 4.99 3.36
CA GLN A 44 3.65 4.20 2.46
C GLN A 44 3.46 4.76 1.04
N LYS A 45 4.52 5.34 0.44
CA LYS A 45 4.45 6.01 -0.88
C LYS A 45 3.96 5.07 -1.97
N ASN A 46 4.36 3.80 -1.94
CA ASN A 46 3.93 2.80 -2.93
C ASN A 46 2.41 2.55 -2.89
N ILE A 47 1.78 2.55 -1.71
CA ILE A 47 0.32 2.40 -1.56
C ILE A 47 -0.40 3.64 -2.07
N LEU A 48 0.10 4.83 -1.73
CA LEU A 48 -0.48 6.08 -2.23
C LEU A 48 -0.36 6.18 -3.76
N ALA A 49 0.80 5.85 -4.32
CA ALA A 49 0.99 5.77 -5.77
C ALA A 49 0.09 4.70 -6.41
N ALA A 50 -0.14 3.56 -5.75
CA ALA A 50 -1.07 2.53 -6.23
C ALA A 50 -2.53 3.05 -6.29
N ALA A 51 -2.94 3.87 -5.32
CA ALA A 51 -4.31 4.36 -5.18
C ALA A 51 -4.60 5.71 -5.89
N SER A 52 -3.58 6.55 -6.13
CA SER A 52 -3.73 7.91 -6.65
C SER A 52 -2.76 8.18 -7.81
N PRO A 53 -3.26 8.42 -9.04
CA PRO A 53 -2.42 8.81 -10.17
C PRO A 53 -1.64 10.10 -9.94
N TYR A 54 -2.22 11.06 -9.20
CA TYR A 54 -1.56 12.31 -8.85
C TYR A 54 -0.29 12.06 -8.04
N ILE A 55 -0.36 11.17 -7.05
CA ILE A 55 0.80 10.81 -6.21
C ILE A 55 1.78 9.90 -6.97
N ARG A 56 1.29 9.09 -7.92
CA ARG A 56 2.15 8.21 -8.71
C ARG A 56 3.09 8.97 -9.65
N TYR A 57 2.62 10.07 -10.22
CA TYR A 57 3.31 10.78 -11.31
C TYR A 57 3.71 12.22 -10.98
N GLY A 58 3.20 12.79 -9.88
CA GLY A 58 3.66 14.07 -9.35
C GLY A 58 5.02 13.93 -8.68
#